data_AF-A0A160VSD6-F1
#
_entry.id   AF-A0A160VSD6-F1
#
_cell.length_a   1.000
_cell.length_b   1.000
_cell.length_c   1.000
_cell.angle_alpha   90.00
_cell.angle_beta   90.00
_cell.angle_gamma   90.00
#
_symmetry.space_group_name_H-M   'P 1'
#
loop_
_entity.id
_entity.type
_entity.pdbx_description
1 polymer ?
#
loop_
_entity_poly.entity_id
_entity_poly.type
_entity_poly.pdbx_seq_one_letter_code
_entity_poly.pdbx_strand_id
1 'polypeptide(L)' 'MFYNREKELSTLRTFVESEPNTIFFIYGPINSGKTTLLMEFSKRLPEDFVPFYITLRWPSSKSSAEGGNWKPRERFLLI' A
#
# COMPACT_ATOMS: atom_id res chain seq x y z
N MET A 1 -6.21 9.47 14.35
CA MET A 1 -6.70 10.63 13.57
C MET A 1 -5.72 10.87 12.43
N PHE A 2 -6.14 10.65 11.18
CA PHE A 2 -5.33 10.86 9.98
C PHE A 2 -5.79 12.16 9.33
N TYR A 3 -4.91 13.16 9.24
CA TYR A 3 -5.28 14.52 8.82
C TYR A 3 -4.41 15.07 7.71
N ASN A 4 -5.03 15.90 6.87
CA ASN A 4 -4.37 16.73 5.86
C ASN A 4 -3.57 15.94 4.82
N ARG A 5 -4.15 14.84 4.31
CA ARG A 5 -3.51 13.93 3.34
C ARG A 5 -4.44 13.48 2.21
N GLU A 6 -5.57 14.14 2.05
CA GLU A 6 -6.58 13.78 1.04
C GLU A 6 -6.03 13.96 -0.39
N LYS A 7 -5.13 14.93 -0.60
CA LYS A 7 -4.45 15.11 -1.89
C LYS A 7 -3.56 13.91 -2.24
N GLU A 8 -2.76 13.44 -1.29
CA GLU A 8 -1.93 12.25 -1.50
C GLU A 8 -2.78 10.99 -1.69
N LEU A 9 -3.85 10.81 -0.91
CA LEU A 9 -4.78 9.69 -1.09
C LEU A 9 -5.44 9.70 -2.48
N SER A 10 -5.87 10.86 -2.95
CA SER A 10 -6.43 11.01 -4.29
C SER A 10 -5.41 10.65 -5.38
N THR A 11 -4.15 11.09 -5.21
CA THR A 11 -3.06 10.75 -6.13
C THR A 11 -2.82 9.24 -6.19
N LEU A 12 -2.79 8.57 -5.04
CA LEU A 12 -2.64 7.12 -4.96
C LEU A 12 -3.82 6.39 -5.61
N ARG A 13 -5.04 6.91 -5.45
CA ARG A 13 -6.24 6.34 -6.06
C ARG A 13 -6.17 6.40 -7.59
N THR A 14 -5.87 7.56 -8.14
CA THR A 14 -5.69 7.71 -9.59
C THR A 14 -4.58 6.81 -10.12
N PHE A 15 -3.51 6.63 -9.35
CA PHE A 15 -2.42 5.72 -9.70
C PHE A 15 -2.87 4.25 -9.78
N VAL A 16 -3.58 3.71 -8.78
CA VAL A 16 -4.00 2.29 -8.80
C VAL A 16 -5.09 1.99 -9.83
N GLU A 17 -5.84 3.01 -10.25
CA GLU A 17 -6.82 2.92 -11.33
C GLU A 17 -6.16 3.00 -12.73
N SER A 18 -4.89 3.41 -12.80
CA SER A 18 -4.10 3.49 -14.05
C SER A 18 -3.55 2.12 -14.50
N GLU A 19 -2.72 2.10 -15.54
CA GLU A 19 -2.17 0.86 -16.08
C GLU A 19 -1.32 0.10 -15.03
N PRO A 20 -1.53 -1.23 -14.85
CA PRO A 20 -0.91 -2.02 -13.81
C PRO A 20 0.58 -2.33 -14.03
N ASN A 21 1.23 -1.67 -15.00
CA ASN A 21 2.62 -1.86 -15.40
C ASN A 21 3.57 -0.77 -14.84
N THR A 22 3.07 0.10 -13.96
CA THR A 22 3.84 1.24 -13.43
C THR A 22 4.25 1.02 -11.97
N ILE A 23 5.47 1.43 -11.61
CA ILE A 23 5.97 1.42 -10.23
C ILE A 23 5.98 2.86 -9.70
N PHE A 24 5.36 3.10 -8.54
CA PHE A 24 5.30 4.42 -7.90
C PHE A 24 6.17 4.47 -6.64
N PHE A 25 7.09 5.44 -6.60
CA PHE A 25 7.99 5.63 -5.46
C PHE A 25 7.51 6.79 -4.57
N ILE A 26 7.24 6.51 -3.30
CA ILE A 26 6.94 7.54 -2.29
C ILE A 26 8.21 7.84 -1.48
N TYR A 27 8.70 9.08 -1.57
CA TYR A 27 9.88 9.55 -0.85
C TYR A 27 9.55 10.71 0.10
N GLY A 28 10.48 11.04 0.99
CA GLY A 28 10.39 12.19 1.91
C GLY A 28 11.04 11.94 3.27
N PRO A 29 11.05 12.93 4.18
CA PRO A 29 11.72 12.86 5.47
C PRO A 29 11.31 11.64 6.32
N ILE A 30 12.22 11.10 7.14
CA ILE A 30 11.90 10.06 8.11
C ILE A 30 10.79 10.57 9.04
N ASN A 31 9.86 9.67 9.41
CA ASN A 31 8.69 9.97 10.24
C ASN A 31 7.65 10.95 9.64
N SER A 32 7.72 11.23 8.34
CA SER A 32 6.71 12.05 7.64
C SER A 32 5.35 11.35 7.44
N GLY A 33 5.13 10.17 8.03
CA GLY A 33 3.86 9.44 7.96
C GLY A 33 3.60 8.67 6.66
N LYS A 34 4.62 8.40 5.83
CA LYS A 34 4.48 7.63 4.57
C LYS A 34 3.84 6.25 4.78
N THR A 35 4.33 5.50 5.77
CA THR A 35 3.76 4.18 6.11
C THR A 35 2.31 4.30 6.57
N THR A 36 2.00 5.32 7.38
CA THR A 36 0.62 5.60 7.80
C THR A 36 -0.29 5.93 6.63
N LEU A 37 0.18 6.74 5.67
CA LEU A 37 -0.56 7.06 4.44
C LEU A 37 -0.88 5.80 3.62
N LEU A 38 0.11 4.92 3.42
CA LEU A 38 -0.07 3.68 2.66
C LEU A 38 -1.01 2.69 3.37
N MET A 39 -0.89 2.53 4.69
CA MET A 39 -1.81 1.71 5.49
C MET A 39 -3.24 2.24 5.45
N GLU A 40 -3.42 3.56 5.55
CA GLU A 40 -4.75 4.18 5.48
C GLU A 40 -5.35 4.06 4.08
N PHE A 41 -4.53 4.25 3.03
CA PHE A 41 -4.93 4.04 1.65
C PHE A 41 -5.40 2.60 1.41
N SER A 42 -4.63 1.62 1.88
CA SER A 42 -4.98 0.20 1.75
C SER A 42 -6.33 -0.15 2.38
N LYS A 43 -6.72 0.50 3.48
CA LYS A 43 -8.04 0.29 4.11
C LYS A 43 -9.20 0.88 3.32
N ARG A 44 -8.92 1.84 2.44
CA ARG A 44 -9.91 2.56 1.61
C ARG A 44 -10.00 2.01 0.18
N LEU A 45 -9.15 1.05 -0.17
CA LEU A 45 -9.21 0.39 -1.47
C LEU A 45 -10.49 -0.44 -1.61
N PRO A 46 -11.08 -0.51 -2.81
CA PRO A 46 -12.19 -1.41 -3.07
C PRO A 46 -11.77 -2.89 -3.02
N GLU A 47 -12.74 -3.78 -2.81
CA GLU A 47 -12.53 -5.22 -2.53
C GLU A 47 -11.88 -6.01 -3.68
N ASP A 48 -11.84 -5.42 -4.88
CA ASP A 48 -11.19 -5.98 -6.06
C ASP A 48 -9.66 -5.87 -6.02
N PHE A 49 -9.11 -5.02 -5.14
CA PHE A 49 -7.67 -4.92 -4.91
C PHE A 49 -7.22 -5.86 -3.79
N VAL A 50 -6.13 -6.59 -4.04
CA VAL A 50 -5.44 -7.39 -3.01
C VAL A 50 -4.15 -6.65 -2.61
N PRO A 51 -4.15 -5.87 -1.51
CA PRO A 51 -2.96 -5.20 -1.04
C PRO A 51 -2.00 -6.21 -0.40
N PHE A 52 -0.70 -6.08 -0.68
CA PHE A 52 0.34 -6.83 0.02
C PHE A 52 1.50 -5.91 0.37
N TYR A 53 2.17 -6.22 1.48
CA TYR A 53 3.21 -5.39 2.07
C TYR A 53 4.49 -6.19 2.23
N ILE A 54 5.60 -5.68 1.69
CA ILE A 54 6.92 -6.31 1.80
C ILE A 54 7.88 -5.30 2.45
N THR A 55 8.42 -5.67 3.61
CA THR A 55 9.46 -4.89 4.25
C THR A 55 10.83 -5.34 3.74
N LEU A 56 11.58 -4.42 3.12
CA LEU A 56 12.96 -4.66 2.69
C LEU A 56 13.99 -4.46 3.80
N ARG A 57 13.57 -4.10 5.02
CA ARG A 57 14.46 -4.12 6.19
C ARG A 57 14.79 -5.56 6.52
N TRP A 58 16.07 -5.83 6.75
CA TRP A 58 16.52 -7.14 7.21
C TRP A 58 15.74 -7.53 8.48
N PRO A 59 15.00 -8.66 8.47
CA PRO A 59 14.27 -9.09 9.64
C PRO A 59 15.28 -9.56 10.69
N SER A 60 15.34 -8.85 11.82
CA SER A 60 16.01 -9.35 13.04
C SER A 60 15.18 -10.42 13.77
N SER A 61 13.95 -10.68 13.34
CA SER A 61 13.06 -11.73 13.88
C SER A 61 12.06 -12.22 12.82
N LYS A 62 11.80 -13.53 12.81
CA LYS A 62 11.01 -14.27 11.80
C LYS A 62 9.67 -13.61 11.47
N SER A 63 9.36 -13.56 10.18
CA SER A 63 8.15 -13.06 9.57
C SER A 63 6.92 -13.92 9.91
N SER A 64 5.92 -13.32 10.56
CA SER A 64 4.55 -13.84 10.54
C SER A 64 3.93 -13.50 9.18
N ALA A 65 3.91 -14.49 8.28
CA ALA A 65 3.04 -14.44 7.11
C ALA A 65 1.61 -14.71 7.59
N GLU A 66 0.80 -13.67 7.77
CA GLU A 66 -0.65 -13.83 7.88
C GLU A 66 -1.20 -14.13 6.47
N GLY A 67 -1.22 -15.42 6.13
CA GLY A 67 -1.80 -15.92 4.89
C GLY A 67 -3.32 -15.87 4.94
N GLY A 68 -3.90 -14.83 4.35
CA GLY A 68 -5.31 -14.81 3.97
C GLY A 68 -5.61 -15.83 2.86
N ASN A 69 -6.78 -16.44 2.88
CA ASN A 69 -7.24 -17.46 1.94
C ASN A 69 -7.29 -16.92 0.49
N TRP A 70 -6.30 -17.27 -0.32
CA TRP A 70 -6.12 -16.74 -1.67
C TRP A 70 -7.20 -17.28 -2.63
N LYS A 71 -7.96 -16.36 -3.24
CA LYS A 71 -8.76 -16.60 -4.45
C LYS A 71 -8.22 -15.69 -5.56
N PRO A 72 -8.01 -16.21 -6.79
CA PRO A 72 -7.45 -15.39 -7.86
C PRO A 72 -8.51 -14.39 -8.32
N ARG A 73 -8.27 -13.11 -8.04
CA ARG A 73 -8.90 -11.98 -8.71
C ARG A 73 -7.79 -10.98 -9.06
N GLU A 74 -7.81 -10.53 -10.30
CA GLU A 74 -6.73 -9.82 -10.96
C GLU A 74 -6.68 -8.35 -10.51
N ARG A 75 -5.68 -8.00 -9.70
CA ARG A 75 -4.92 -6.72 -9.62
C ARG A 75 -4.11 -6.71 -8.31
N PHE A 76 -2.80 -6.72 -8.45
CA PHE A 76 -1.86 -6.77 -7.32
C PHE A 76 -1.31 -5.36 -7.06
N LEU A 77 -1.48 -4.84 -5.84
CA LEU A 77 -0.85 -3.59 -5.42
C LEU A 77 0.31 -3.89 -4.46
N LEU A 78 1.54 -3.65 -4.93
CA LEU A 78 2.72 -3.65 -4.08
C LEU A 78 2.79 -2.33 -3.33
N ILE A 79 2.70 -2.39 -2.00
CA ILE A 79 2.90 -1.27 -1.07
C ILE A 79 4.29 -1.34 -0.44
#